data_AF-A0A355C1Q2-F1
#
_entry.id   AF-A0A355C1Q2-F1
#
_cell.length_a   1.000
_cell.length_b   1.000
_cell.length_c   1.000
_cell.angle_alpha   90.00
_cell.angle_beta   90.00
_cell.angle_gamma   90.00
#
_symmetry.space_group_name_H-M   'P 1'
#
loop_
_entity.id
_entity.type
_entity.pdbx_description
1 polymer ?
#
loop_
_entity_poly.entity_id
_entity_poly.type
_entity_poly.pdbx_seq_one_letter_code
_entity_poly.pdbx_strand_id
1 'polypeptide(L)'
;ARDSMEEAIANMREGAQALAKADRARAQAAQGRGGQPLRDPLGRPVGEAGGGVNVPEISDAQRARELLEELRRRLSEGERTDDEIKYLERLLERF
;
A
#
# COMPACT_ATOMS: atom_id res chain seq x y z
N ALA A 1 -22.93 -45.31 28.41
CA ALA A 1 -22.20 -44.09 28.85
C ALA A 1 -20.77 -44.02 28.28
N ARG A 2 -20.05 -45.16 28.18
CA ARG A 2 -18.73 -45.20 27.51
C ARG A 2 -18.84 -45.17 25.98
N ASP A 3 -19.80 -45.91 25.43
CA ASP A 3 -20.02 -45.99 23.97
C ASP A 3 -20.35 -44.63 23.34
N SER A 4 -21.15 -43.80 24.02
CA SER A 4 -21.49 -42.44 23.60
C SER A 4 -20.30 -41.48 23.60
N MET A 5 -19.30 -41.72 24.44
CA MET A 5 -18.07 -40.93 24.46
C MET A 5 -17.14 -41.37 23.34
N GLU A 6 -17.08 -42.67 23.05
CA GLU A 6 -16.29 -43.25 21.96
C GLU A 6 -16.80 -42.75 20.59
N GLU A 7 -18.11 -42.68 20.41
CA GLU A 7 -18.78 -42.15 19.23
C GLU A 7 -18.53 -40.63 19.06
N ALA A 8 -18.60 -39.86 20.15
CA ALA A 8 -18.29 -38.43 20.12
C ALA A 8 -16.84 -38.15 19.70
N ILE A 9 -15.89 -38.96 20.19
CA ILE A 9 -14.47 -38.85 19.81
C ILE A 9 -14.27 -39.26 18.34
N ALA A 10 -14.96 -40.30 17.88
CA ALA A 10 -14.90 -40.72 16.47
C ALA A 10 -15.38 -39.60 15.53
N ASN A 11 -16.53 -38.99 15.83
CA ASN A 11 -17.09 -37.88 15.06
C ASN A 11 -16.16 -36.65 15.06
N MET A 12 -15.52 -36.35 16.20
CA MET A 12 -14.55 -35.25 16.28
C MET A 12 -13.30 -35.51 15.44
N ARG A 13 -12.80 -36.75 15.40
CA ARG A 13 -11.65 -37.14 14.57
C ARG A 13 -11.99 -37.07 13.08
N GLU A 14 -13.19 -37.49 12.70
CA GLU A 14 -13.64 -37.41 11.31
C GLU A 14 -13.79 -35.95 10.87
N GLY A 15 -14.40 -35.09 11.70
CA GLY A 15 -14.50 -33.65 11.45
C GLY A 15 -13.12 -32.99 11.32
N ALA A 16 -12.17 -33.32 12.21
CA ALA A 16 -10.81 -32.80 12.13
C ALA A 16 -10.08 -33.26 10.85
N GLN A 17 -10.30 -34.51 10.41
CA GLN A 17 -9.74 -35.01 9.15
C GLN A 17 -10.34 -34.32 7.92
N ALA A 18 -11.65 -34.04 7.94
CA ALA A 18 -12.32 -33.31 6.86
C ALA A 18 -11.77 -31.89 6.73
N LEU A 19 -11.59 -31.18 7.85
CA LEU A 19 -10.97 -29.86 7.89
C LEU A 19 -9.52 -29.89 7.37
N ALA A 20 -8.71 -30.85 7.83
CA ALA A 20 -7.33 -30.99 7.38
C ALA A 20 -7.21 -31.27 5.87
N LYS A 21 -8.16 -32.03 5.30
CA LYS A 21 -8.24 -32.27 3.84
C LYS A 21 -8.61 -30.98 3.09
N ALA A 22 -9.57 -30.21 3.59
CA ALA A 22 -9.97 -28.94 3.00
C ALA A 22 -8.82 -27.91 3.00
N ASP A 23 -8.07 -27.82 4.10
CA ASP A 23 -6.90 -26.95 4.20
C ASP A 23 -5.79 -27.34 3.24
N ARG A 24 -5.50 -28.65 3.11
CA ARG A 24 -4.52 -29.15 2.13
C ARG A 24 -4.95 -28.84 0.69
N ALA A 25 -6.23 -29.03 0.35
CA ALA A 25 -6.74 -28.69 -0.97
C ALA A 25 -6.62 -27.19 -1.26
N ARG A 26 -6.90 -26.34 -0.27
CA ARG A 26 -6.76 -24.89 -0.36
C ARG A 26 -5.30 -24.44 -0.49
N ALA A 27 -4.38 -25.09 0.23
CA ALA A 27 -2.95 -24.85 0.13
C ALA A 27 -2.39 -25.24 -1.25
N GLN A 28 -2.81 -26.39 -1.79
CA GLN A 28 -2.44 -26.84 -3.13
C GLN A 28 -2.99 -25.91 -4.22
N ALA A 29 -4.24 -25.45 -4.08
CA ALA A 29 -4.83 -24.46 -4.99
C ALA A 29 -4.10 -23.10 -4.92
N ALA A 30 -3.56 -22.73 -3.76
CA ALA A 30 -2.75 -21.52 -3.60
C ALA A 30 -1.32 -21.66 -4.19
N GLN A 31 -0.81 -22.88 -4.35
CA GLN A 31 0.53 -23.14 -4.89
C GLN A 31 0.56 -23.15 -6.44
N GLY A 32 -0.58 -23.33 -7.10
CA GLY A 32 -0.71 -23.35 -8.56
C GLY A 32 -0.83 -21.97 -9.24
N ARG A 33 -0.95 -20.89 -8.48
CA ARG A 33 -0.93 -19.50 -8.99
C ARG A 33 0.29 -18.81 -8.37
N GLY A 34 1.31 -18.56 -9.19
CA GLY A 34 2.61 -18.06 -8.76
C GLY A 34 2.52 -16.87 -7.80
N GLY A 35 3.10 -17.04 -6.60
CA GLY A 35 3.17 -16.04 -5.54
C GLY A 35 2.11 -16.29 -4.47
N GLN A 36 2.52 -16.88 -3.33
CA GLN A 36 1.68 -16.84 -2.13
C GLN A 36 1.35 -15.36 -1.82
N PRO A 37 0.08 -14.93 -1.83
CA PRO A 37 -0.24 -13.60 -1.32
C PRO A 37 0.11 -13.64 0.17
N LEU A 38 0.97 -12.71 0.61
CA LEU A 38 1.25 -12.50 2.02
C LEU A 38 -0.11 -12.36 2.73
N ARG A 39 -0.40 -13.23 3.70
CA ARG A 39 -1.66 -13.21 4.44
C ARG A 39 -1.42 -12.63 5.82
N ASP A 40 -2.31 -11.75 6.26
CA ASP A 40 -2.26 -11.25 7.62
C ASP A 40 -2.64 -12.38 8.62
N PRO A 41 -2.41 -12.20 9.94
CA PRO A 41 -2.80 -13.19 10.96
C PRO A 41 -4.31 -13.50 10.99
N LEU A 42 -5.14 -12.66 10.36
CA LEU A 42 -6.58 -12.88 10.21
C LEU A 42 -6.93 -13.63 8.90
N GLY A 43 -5.92 -14.10 8.18
CA GLY A 43 -6.05 -14.91 6.97
C GLY A 43 -6.51 -14.14 5.74
N ARG A 44 -6.60 -12.81 5.81
CA ARG A 44 -6.97 -11.96 4.68
C ARG A 44 -5.78 -11.82 3.74
N PRO A 45 -5.99 -11.71 2.42
CA PRO A 45 -4.92 -11.32 1.51
C PRO A 45 -4.45 -9.92 1.91
N VAL A 46 -3.16 -9.76 2.21
CA VAL A 46 -2.55 -8.43 2.29
C VAL A 46 -2.62 -7.89 0.86
N GLY A 47 -3.51 -6.92 0.61
CA GLY A 47 -3.54 -6.24 -0.67
C GLY A 47 -2.16 -5.68 -0.96
N GLU A 48 -1.78 -5.62 -2.24
CA GLU A 48 -0.63 -4.83 -2.68
C GLU A 48 -0.75 -3.46 -2.00
N ALA A 49 0.25 -3.11 -1.18
CA ALA A 49 0.30 -1.80 -0.57
C ALA A 49 0.13 -0.77 -1.70
N GLY A 50 -0.89 0.08 -1.54
CA GLY A 50 -1.38 1.13 -2.44
C GLY A 50 -0.62 1.31 -3.74
N GLY A 51 -1.36 1.21 -4.85
CA GLY A 51 -0.90 1.46 -6.21
C GLY A 51 0.24 2.46 -6.30
N GLY A 52 1.30 2.01 -6.98
CA GLY A 52 2.60 2.67 -7.09
C GLY A 52 2.49 4.18 -7.10
N VAL A 53 2.82 4.79 -5.97
CA VAL A 53 3.18 6.20 -5.96
C VAL A 53 4.40 6.33 -6.86
N ASN A 54 4.23 6.99 -8.00
CA ASN A 54 5.33 7.34 -8.88
C ASN A 54 6.24 8.29 -8.12
N VAL A 55 7.31 7.76 -7.53
CA VAL A 55 8.37 8.57 -6.95
C VAL A 55 9.09 9.25 -8.12
N PRO A 56 9.06 10.59 -8.21
CA PRO A 56 9.71 11.28 -9.31
C PRO A 56 11.22 11.02 -9.33
N GLU A 57 11.81 10.96 -10.53
CA GLU A 57 13.27 10.78 -10.71
C GLU A 57 14.07 11.97 -10.15
N ILE A 58 13.49 13.16 -10.20
CA ILE A 58 14.06 14.39 -9.64
C ILE A 58 13.72 14.41 -8.15
N SER A 59 14.74 14.57 -7.31
CA SER A 59 14.54 14.72 -5.86
C SER A 59 13.60 15.91 -5.60
N ASP A 60 12.70 15.79 -4.63
CA ASP A 60 11.83 16.90 -4.21
C ASP A 60 12.64 18.18 -3.91
N ALA A 61 13.87 18.05 -3.41
CA ALA A 61 14.78 19.16 -3.18
C ALA A 61 15.27 19.85 -4.47
N GLN A 62 15.49 19.09 -5.55
CA GLN A 62 15.88 19.64 -6.85
C GLN A 62 14.70 20.38 -7.49
N ARG A 63 13.50 19.80 -7.45
CA ARG A 63 12.27 20.45 -7.93
C ARG A 63 11.97 21.75 -7.17
N ALA A 64 12.15 21.76 -5.85
CA ALA A 64 11.98 22.96 -5.05
C ALA A 64 12.97 24.06 -5.46
N ARG A 65 14.23 23.71 -5.75
CA ARG A 65 15.24 24.67 -6.23
C ARG A 65 14.88 25.26 -7.59
N GLU A 66 14.50 24.43 -8.56
CA GLU A 66 14.07 24.88 -9.89
C GLU A 66 12.89 25.86 -9.80
N LEU A 67 11.91 25.55 -8.95
CA LEU A 67 10.75 26.43 -8.73
C LEU A 67 11.18 27.77 -8.14
N LEU A 68 12.03 27.77 -7.11
CA LEU A 68 12.51 29.00 -6.47
C LEU A 68 13.35 29.87 -7.43
N GLU A 69 14.17 29.25 -8.27
CA GLU A 69 14.94 29.96 -9.31
C GLU A 69 14.03 30.62 -10.34
N GLU A 70 13.00 29.90 -10.79
CA GLU A 70 12.00 30.44 -11.71
C GLU A 70 11.23 31.60 -11.07
N LEU A 71 10.86 31.51 -9.79
CA LEU A 71 10.21 32.61 -9.07
C LEU A 71 11.10 33.85 -8.94
N ARG A 72 12.40 33.66 -8.65
CA ARG A 72 13.37 34.76 -8.60
C ARG A 72 13.58 35.40 -9.96
N ARG A 73 13.71 34.60 -11.02
CA ARG A 73 13.74 35.08 -12.41
C ARG A 73 12.48 35.87 -12.74
N ARG A 74 11.33 35.33 -12.32
CA ARG A 74 10.00 35.95 -12.39
C ARG A 74 9.80 37.19 -11.51
N LEU A 75 10.76 37.55 -10.67
CA LEU A 75 10.78 38.83 -9.96
C LEU A 75 11.77 39.83 -10.58
N SER A 76 12.76 39.37 -11.36
CA SER A 76 13.77 40.23 -12.00
C SER A 76 13.45 40.82 -13.39
N GLU A 77 12.68 40.17 -14.27
CA GLU A 77 12.20 40.79 -15.53
C GLU A 77 11.21 41.97 -15.27
N GLY A 78 11.50 43.16 -15.78
CA GLY A 78 10.83 44.41 -15.32
C GLY A 78 9.37 44.66 -15.74
N GLU A 79 8.69 43.70 -16.37
CA GLU A 79 7.33 43.90 -16.93
C GLU A 79 6.23 43.15 -16.16
N ARG A 80 6.22 43.19 -14.82
CA ARG A 80 5.09 42.63 -14.03
C ARG A 80 4.31 43.70 -13.32
N THR A 81 3.03 43.42 -13.11
CA THR A 81 2.15 44.26 -12.31
C THR A 81 2.49 44.15 -10.82
N ASP A 82 2.15 45.18 -10.04
CA ASP A 82 2.40 45.20 -8.58
C ASP A 82 1.73 44.03 -7.85
N ASP A 83 0.58 43.58 -8.35
CA ASP A 83 -0.16 42.45 -7.77
C ASP A 83 0.53 41.11 -8.03
N GLU A 84 1.13 40.94 -9.22
CA GLU A 84 1.93 39.76 -9.55
C GLU A 84 3.21 39.71 -8.72
N ILE A 85 3.88 40.84 -8.52
CA ILE A 85 5.08 40.92 -7.66
C ILE A 85 4.74 40.44 -6.24
N LYS A 86 3.68 40.98 -5.63
CA LYS A 86 3.23 40.57 -4.28
C LYS A 86 2.87 39.08 -4.21
N TYR A 87 2.30 38.54 -5.27
CA TYR A 87 1.96 37.12 -5.33
C TYR A 87 3.22 36.24 -5.34
N LEU A 88 4.22 36.61 -6.13
CA LEU A 88 5.49 35.90 -6.21
C LEU A 88 6.30 36.00 -4.91
N GLU A 89 6.30 37.15 -4.25
CA GLU A 89 6.93 37.34 -2.93
C GLU A 89 6.32 36.40 -1.88
N ARG A 90 4.99 36.33 -1.79
CA ARG A 90 4.31 35.41 -0.86
C ARG A 90 4.65 33.95 -1.15
N LEU A 91 4.82 33.61 -2.42
CA LEU A 91 5.18 32.26 -2.81
C LEU A 91 6.61 31.91 -2.39
N LEU A 92 7.54 32.87 -2.44
CA LEU A 92 8.90 32.73 -1.93
C LEU A 92 8.99 32.66 -0.39
N GLU A 93 8.06 33.29 0.35
CA GLU A 93 8.06 33.21 1.81
C GLU A 93 7.52 31.86 2.33
N ARG A 94 6.63 31.23 1.57
CA ARG A 94 5.93 30.00 1.99
C ARG A 94 6.76 28.72 1.78
N PHE A 95 7.72 28.76 0.86
CA PHE A 95 8.49 27.61 0.39
C PHE A 95 9.99 27.85 0.55
#